data_AF-A0A957PTF8-F1
#
_entry.id   AF-A0A957PTF8-F1
#
_cell.length_a   1.000
_cell.length_b   1.000
_cell.length_c   1.000
_cell.angle_alpha   90.00
_cell.angle_beta   90.00
_cell.angle_gamma   90.00
#
_symmetry.space_group_name_H-M   'P 1'
#
loop_
_entity.id
_entity.type
_entity.pdbx_description
1 polymer ?
#
loop_
_entity_poly.entity_id
_entity_poly.type
_entity_poly.pdbx_seq_one_letter_code
_entity_poly.pdbx_strand_id
1 'polypeptide(L)'
;MDLRPYLNRFVIFGSLIFASVLMIVTLILIGWTSPRISPEVGFAPADLTMIPAPTHTPAASATPTQDPLATPEADQTTIHTGGYVQITGTDGDGLRIRSAAGLNTETVFRGEDAEVFLVKDGPQEADGYTWWYLVAPYDELRAGWAAADFLSFVPEP
;
A
#
# COMPACT_ATOMS: atom_id res chain seq x y z
N MET A 1 -58.79 46.06 25.09
CA MET A 1 -58.05 46.89 26.06
C MET A 1 -57.69 48.19 25.37
N ASP A 2 -58.27 49.30 25.79
CA ASP A 2 -58.08 50.60 25.14
C ASP A 2 -56.75 51.21 25.62
N LEU A 3 -55.73 51.20 24.75
CA LEU A 3 -54.34 51.61 25.07
C LEU A 3 -54.09 53.12 24.92
N ARG A 4 -55.11 53.86 24.44
CA ARG A 4 -55.08 55.30 24.19
C ARG A 4 -54.69 56.17 25.41
N PRO A 5 -55.06 55.87 26.67
CA PRO A 5 -54.69 56.72 27.80
C PRO A 5 -53.20 56.63 28.19
N TYR A 6 -52.50 55.55 27.80
CA TYR A 6 -51.08 55.37 28.08
C TYR A 6 -50.18 55.92 26.97
N LEU A 7 -50.75 56.17 25.78
CA LEU A 7 -50.03 56.66 24.61
C LEU A 7 -50.00 58.20 24.56
N ASN A 8 -49.34 58.79 25.55
CA ASN A 8 -49.11 60.24 25.60
C ASN A 8 -47.94 60.64 24.69
N ARG A 9 -47.98 61.83 24.08
CA ARG A 9 -46.90 62.33 23.20
C ARG A 9 -45.53 62.24 23.90
N PHE A 10 -45.49 62.53 25.20
CA PHE A 10 -44.27 62.47 26.01
C PHE A 10 -43.73 61.04 26.16
N VAL A 11 -44.62 60.05 26.23
CA VAL A 11 -44.23 58.63 26.29
C VAL A 11 -43.68 58.18 24.94
N ILE A 12 -44.29 58.61 23.82
CA ILE A 12 -43.80 58.30 22.47
C ILE A 12 -42.40 58.90 22.25
N PHE A 13 -42.20 60.18 22.59
CA PHE A 13 -40.88 60.81 22.49
C PHE A 13 -39.88 60.15 23.43
N GLY A 14 -40.28 59.82 24.66
CA GLY A 14 -39.44 59.12 25.63
C GLY A 14 -39.00 57.73 25.15
N SER A 15 -39.92 56.93 24.59
CA SER A 15 -39.59 55.61 24.06
C SER A 15 -38.70 55.67 22.83
N LEU A 16 -38.88 56.68 21.97
CA LEU A 16 -38.04 56.86 20.78
C LEU A 16 -36.60 57.21 21.16
N ILE A 17 -36.43 58.09 22.15
CA ILE A 17 -35.12 58.45 22.69
C ILE A 17 -34.47 57.25 23.39
N PHE A 18 -35.23 56.50 24.18
CA PHE A 18 -34.71 55.32 24.85
C PHE A 18 -34.26 54.24 23.86
N ALA A 19 -35.05 53.99 22.82
CA ALA A 19 -34.72 53.04 21.77
C ALA A 19 -33.49 53.49 20.95
N SER A 20 -33.37 54.78 20.63
CA SER A 20 -32.21 55.29 19.91
C SER A 20 -30.93 55.20 20.75
N VAL A 21 -31.00 55.48 22.05
CA VAL A 21 -29.88 55.30 22.98
C VAL A 21 -29.47 53.82 23.06
N LEU A 22 -30.43 52.91 23.18
CA LEU A 22 -30.14 51.46 23.19
C LEU A 22 -29.48 51.00 21.89
N MET A 23 -29.94 51.50 20.74
CA MET A 23 -29.36 51.19 19.44
C MET A 23 -27.92 51.70 19.32
N ILE A 24 -27.66 52.94 19.75
CA ILE A 24 -26.31 53.52 19.75
C ILE A 24 -25.37 52.74 20.68
N VAL A 25 -25.81 52.41 21.89
CA VAL A 25 -25.02 51.61 22.85
C VAL A 25 -24.68 50.24 22.25
N THR A 26 -25.64 49.60 21.59
CA THR A 26 -25.42 48.30 20.93
C THR A 26 -24.38 48.41 19.80
N LEU A 27 -24.46 49.46 18.97
CA LEU A 27 -23.47 49.70 17.90
C LEU A 27 -22.07 49.98 18.45
N ILE A 28 -21.96 50.73 19.56
CA ILE A 28 -20.68 50.98 20.23
C ILE A 28 -20.10 49.67 20.79
N LEU A 29 -20.93 48.84 21.42
CA LEU A 29 -20.50 47.54 21.94
C LEU A 29 -19.98 46.64 20.80
N ILE A 30 -20.71 46.53 19.69
CA ILE A 30 -20.29 45.74 18.51
C ILE A 30 -18.96 46.28 17.93
N GLY A 31 -18.82 47.59 17.84
CA GLY A 31 -17.58 48.24 17.37
C GLY A 31 -16.38 47.98 18.28
N TRP A 32 -16.61 47.90 19.60
CA TRP A 32 -15.57 47.59 20.57
C TRP A 32 -15.22 46.09 20.58
N THR A 33 -16.20 45.21 20.39
CA THR A 33 -15.99 43.75 20.40
C THR A 33 -15.56 43.17 19.05
N SER A 34 -15.61 43.95 17.97
CA SER A 34 -15.15 43.51 16.66
C SER A 34 -13.66 43.15 16.76
N PRO A 35 -13.29 41.87 16.52
CA PRO A 35 -11.90 41.46 16.53
C PRO A 35 -11.14 42.33 15.53
N ARG A 36 -10.08 43.00 15.99
CA ARG A 36 -9.16 43.63 15.05
C ARG A 36 -8.54 42.48 14.28
N ILE A 37 -8.93 42.31 13.01
CA ILE A 37 -8.23 41.41 12.11
C ILE A 37 -6.82 41.99 12.02
N SER A 38 -5.87 41.42 12.75
CA SER A 38 -4.46 41.71 12.59
C SER A 38 -4.02 41.06 11.29
N PRO A 39 -3.71 41.82 10.21
CA PRO A 39 -3.11 41.25 9.03
C PRO A 39 -1.61 41.01 9.30
N GLU A 40 -1.29 40.17 10.28
CA GLU A 40 0.08 39.79 10.60
C GLU A 40 0.17 38.26 10.62
N VAL A 41 -0.36 37.63 9.58
CA VAL A 41 0.23 36.37 9.09
C VAL A 41 1.16 36.75 7.95
N GLY A 42 2.19 37.52 8.30
CA GLY A 42 3.34 37.71 7.43
C GLY A 42 3.90 36.32 7.13
N PHE A 43 4.08 36.03 5.84
CA PHE A 43 4.76 34.84 5.38
C PHE A 43 6.17 34.83 6.00
N ALA A 44 6.34 34.14 7.13
CA ALA A 44 7.65 33.84 7.65
C ALA A 44 8.31 32.93 6.60
N PRO A 45 9.39 33.36 5.93
CA PRO A 45 10.11 32.45 5.05
C PRO A 45 10.59 31.28 5.91
N ALA A 46 10.22 30.06 5.52
CA ALA A 46 10.77 28.87 6.14
C ALA A 46 12.27 28.86 5.85
N ASP A 47 13.08 29.11 6.86
CA ASP A 47 14.54 29.05 6.73
C ASP A 47 14.93 27.57 6.64
N LEU A 48 15.24 27.11 5.42
CA LEU A 48 15.55 25.72 5.13
C LEU A 48 17.04 25.48 5.43
N THR A 49 17.34 25.07 6.67
CA THR A 49 18.69 24.66 7.03
C THR A 49 18.98 23.27 6.43
N MET A 50 19.80 23.24 5.38
CA MET A 50 20.29 22.00 4.79
C MET A 50 21.40 21.41 5.68
N ILE A 51 21.13 20.27 6.31
CA ILE A 51 22.14 19.53 7.09
C ILE A 51 22.88 18.61 6.12
N PRO A 52 24.22 18.68 6.01
CA PRO A 52 24.96 17.72 5.20
C PRO A 52 24.79 16.30 5.78
N ALA A 53 24.49 15.34 4.91
CA ALA A 53 24.41 13.94 5.29
C ALA A 53 25.80 13.42 5.72
N PRO A 54 25.89 12.51 6.70
CA PRO A 54 27.15 11.89 7.08
C PRO A 54 27.75 11.12 5.90
N THR A 55 29.01 11.40 5.56
CA THR A 55 29.75 10.71 4.50
C THR A 55 29.84 9.21 4.80
N HIS A 56 29.48 8.39 3.81
CA HIS A 56 29.58 6.93 3.89
C HIS A 56 30.98 6.49 4.33
N THR A 57 31.04 5.74 5.43
CA THR A 57 32.21 4.92 5.77
C THR A 57 32.41 3.89 4.66
N PRO A 58 33.63 3.69 4.13
CA PRO A 58 33.89 2.63 3.16
C PRO A 58 33.47 1.28 3.76
N ALA A 59 32.54 0.60 3.11
CA ALA A 59 32.17 -0.75 3.49
C ALA A 59 33.38 -1.67 3.26
N ALA A 60 33.88 -2.29 4.33
CA ALA A 60 34.84 -3.37 4.19
C ALA A 60 34.15 -4.52 3.46
N SER A 61 34.73 -4.96 2.34
CA SER A 61 34.25 -6.13 1.61
C SER A 61 34.45 -7.38 2.47
N ALA A 62 33.35 -7.99 2.92
CA ALA A 62 33.40 -9.24 3.67
C ALA A 62 33.87 -10.35 2.73
N THR A 63 35.03 -10.97 3.04
CA THR A 63 35.43 -12.21 2.38
C THR A 63 34.53 -13.33 2.91
N PRO A 64 33.79 -14.06 2.06
CA PRO A 64 32.94 -15.16 2.51
C PRO A 64 33.82 -16.24 3.14
N THR A 65 33.63 -16.44 4.45
CA THR A 65 34.18 -17.60 5.16
C THR A 65 33.18 -18.73 4.96
N GLN A 66 33.55 -19.77 4.22
CA GLN A 66 32.71 -20.96 4.08
C GLN A 66 32.67 -21.67 5.43
N ASP A 67 31.54 -21.60 6.13
CA ASP A 67 31.29 -22.36 7.36
C ASP A 67 30.74 -23.74 6.97
N PRO A 68 31.46 -24.85 7.26
CA PRO A 68 31.00 -26.21 6.93
C PRO A 68 29.72 -26.64 7.64
N LEU A 69 29.22 -25.87 8.63
CA LEU A 69 28.04 -26.19 9.42
C LEU A 69 26.85 -25.23 9.19
N ALA A 70 26.96 -24.30 8.25
CA ALA A 70 25.82 -23.46 7.86
C ALA A 70 24.74 -24.37 7.21
N THR A 71 23.56 -24.40 7.82
CA THR A 71 22.35 -24.88 7.13
C THR A 71 22.25 -24.06 5.84
N PRO A 72 22.06 -24.67 4.65
CA PRO A 72 21.89 -23.91 3.44
C PRO A 72 20.68 -23.00 3.64
N GLU A 73 20.93 -21.70 3.75
CA GLU A 73 19.91 -20.68 3.55
C GLU A 73 19.47 -20.89 2.11
N ALA A 74 18.33 -21.55 1.92
CA ALA A 74 17.79 -21.82 0.60
C ALA A 74 17.67 -20.46 -0.09
N ASP A 75 18.45 -20.26 -1.16
CA ASP A 75 18.40 -19.04 -1.96
C ASP A 75 16.93 -18.77 -2.28
N GLN A 76 16.33 -17.77 -1.64
CA GLN A 76 14.90 -17.44 -1.71
C GLN A 76 14.48 -16.88 -3.08
N THR A 77 15.27 -17.16 -4.10
CA THR A 77 15.07 -16.80 -5.50
C THR A 77 15.11 -18.03 -6.42
N THR A 78 15.49 -19.20 -5.88
CA THR A 78 15.71 -20.42 -6.64
C THR A 78 14.62 -21.44 -6.28
N ILE A 79 14.00 -22.01 -7.31
CA ILE A 79 13.01 -23.08 -7.17
C ILE A 79 13.69 -24.28 -6.47
N HIS A 80 13.08 -24.75 -5.39
CA HIS A 80 13.55 -25.89 -4.62
C HIS A 80 12.37 -26.78 -4.21
N THR A 81 12.65 -28.05 -3.93
CA THR A 81 11.63 -28.98 -3.43
C THR A 81 11.11 -28.53 -2.07
N GLY A 82 9.79 -28.62 -1.88
CA GLY A 82 9.10 -28.08 -0.72
C GLY A 82 8.72 -26.60 -0.83
N GLY A 83 9.25 -25.86 -1.80
CA GLY A 83 8.88 -24.47 -2.05
C GLY A 83 7.62 -24.31 -2.90
N TYR A 84 7.03 -23.12 -2.87
CA TYR A 84 5.91 -22.75 -3.73
C TYR A 84 6.39 -22.03 -4.99
N VAL A 85 5.73 -22.34 -6.10
CA VAL A 85 5.96 -21.68 -7.38
C VAL A 85 4.64 -21.23 -7.98
N GLN A 86 4.66 -20.08 -8.65
CA GLN A 86 3.55 -19.53 -9.39
C GLN A 86 3.83 -19.65 -10.89
N ILE A 87 2.82 -20.05 -11.66
CA ILE A 87 2.91 -20.05 -13.11
C ILE A 87 2.88 -18.60 -13.62
N THR A 88 3.86 -18.24 -14.44
CA THR A 88 3.99 -16.91 -15.03
C THR A 88 4.54 -16.98 -16.45
N GLY A 89 4.37 -15.92 -17.24
CA GLY A 89 4.99 -15.82 -18.57
C GLY A 89 4.30 -16.68 -19.64
N THR A 90 3.03 -17.03 -19.42
CA THR A 90 2.22 -17.79 -20.39
C THR A 90 1.34 -16.91 -21.28
N ASP A 91 1.41 -15.57 -21.11
CA ASP A 91 0.60 -14.58 -21.84
C ASP A 91 -0.93 -14.87 -21.85
N GLY A 92 -1.41 -15.62 -20.85
CA GLY A 92 -2.81 -16.03 -20.71
C GLY A 92 -3.19 -17.33 -21.41
N ASP A 93 -2.26 -17.99 -22.11
CA ASP A 93 -2.50 -19.30 -22.73
C ASP A 93 -2.40 -20.47 -21.72
N GLY A 94 -1.84 -20.22 -20.54
CA GLY A 94 -1.60 -21.20 -19.49
C GLY A 94 -0.42 -22.15 -19.80
N LEU A 95 0.03 -22.86 -18.77
CA LEU A 95 1.16 -23.79 -18.85
C LEU A 95 0.66 -25.23 -18.95
N ARG A 96 1.17 -25.98 -19.93
CA ARG A 96 0.86 -27.42 -20.06
C ARG A 96 1.67 -28.22 -19.04
N ILE A 97 0.97 -28.85 -18.11
CA ILE A 97 1.54 -29.73 -17.09
C ILE A 97 1.49 -31.16 -17.61
N ARG A 98 2.61 -31.85 -17.56
CA ARG A 98 2.82 -33.13 -18.26
C ARG A 98 3.01 -34.31 -17.31
N SER A 99 2.86 -35.52 -17.82
CA SER A 99 2.96 -36.74 -17.00
C SER A 99 4.39 -37.09 -16.60
N ALA A 100 5.37 -36.66 -17.41
CA ALA A 100 6.79 -36.83 -17.16
C ALA A 100 7.56 -35.60 -17.70
N ALA A 101 8.79 -35.39 -17.23
CA ALA A 101 9.68 -34.35 -17.72
C ALA A 101 9.98 -34.56 -19.21
N GLY A 102 9.70 -33.52 -20.03
CA GLY A 102 9.97 -33.50 -21.46
C GLY A 102 8.82 -32.92 -22.28
N LEU A 103 9.11 -32.52 -23.51
CA LEU A 103 8.14 -31.96 -24.46
C LEU A 103 7.34 -33.02 -25.21
N ASN A 104 7.83 -34.26 -25.21
CA ASN A 104 7.22 -35.40 -25.92
C ASN A 104 6.31 -36.27 -25.03
N THR A 105 5.99 -35.80 -23.83
CA THR A 105 5.15 -36.52 -22.86
C THR A 105 3.71 -36.03 -22.89
N GLU A 106 2.77 -36.85 -22.45
CA GLU A 106 1.35 -36.50 -22.45
C GLU A 106 1.04 -35.33 -21.50
N THR A 107 0.17 -34.42 -21.93
CA THR A 107 -0.29 -33.32 -21.08
C THR A 107 -1.41 -33.82 -20.17
N VAL A 108 -1.20 -33.77 -18.86
CA VAL A 108 -2.17 -34.22 -17.85
C VAL A 108 -3.23 -33.15 -17.61
N PHE A 109 -2.81 -31.89 -17.49
CA PHE A 109 -3.71 -30.75 -17.36
C PHE A 109 -3.01 -29.44 -17.75
N ARG A 110 -3.76 -28.35 -17.75
CA ARG A 110 -3.25 -27.00 -17.94
C ARG A 110 -3.35 -26.23 -16.63
N GLY A 111 -2.23 -25.65 -16.18
CA GLY A 111 -2.20 -24.69 -15.09
C GLY A 111 -2.40 -23.28 -15.65
N GLU A 112 -3.23 -22.49 -15.01
CA GLU A 112 -3.51 -21.12 -15.47
C GLU A 112 -2.44 -20.16 -14.94
N ASP A 113 -2.29 -18.99 -15.59
CA ASP A 113 -1.36 -17.97 -15.11
C ASP A 113 -1.78 -17.48 -13.71
N ALA A 114 -0.79 -17.15 -12.88
CA ALA A 114 -0.95 -16.82 -11.47
C ALA A 114 -1.47 -17.94 -10.55
N GLU A 115 -1.57 -19.18 -11.04
CA GLU A 115 -1.86 -20.33 -10.20
C GLU A 115 -0.58 -20.79 -9.44
N VAL A 116 -0.74 -21.10 -8.16
CA VAL A 116 0.36 -21.48 -7.25
C VAL A 116 0.34 -22.99 -7.00
N PHE A 117 1.52 -23.61 -7.12
CA PHE A 117 1.75 -25.02 -6.91
C PHE A 117 2.90 -25.27 -5.94
N LEU A 118 2.85 -26.41 -5.25
CA LEU A 118 3.92 -26.89 -4.40
C LEU A 118 4.88 -27.76 -5.23
N VAL A 119 6.18 -27.46 -5.14
CA VAL A 119 7.21 -28.27 -5.76
C VAL A 119 7.45 -29.50 -4.91
N LYS A 120 7.19 -30.69 -5.45
CA LYS A 120 7.38 -31.96 -4.76
C LYS A 120 8.63 -32.72 -5.20
N ASP A 121 9.07 -32.54 -6.45
CA ASP A 121 10.24 -33.22 -7.01
C ASP A 121 10.91 -32.39 -8.13
N GLY A 122 12.15 -32.73 -8.47
CA GLY A 122 13.02 -32.03 -9.44
C GLY A 122 14.36 -31.58 -8.84
N PRO A 123 15.25 -30.94 -9.60
CA PRO A 123 15.15 -30.61 -11.03
C PRO A 123 15.48 -31.81 -11.93
N GLN A 124 14.73 -31.97 -13.02
CA GLN A 124 15.05 -32.94 -14.08
C GLN A 124 15.29 -32.22 -15.40
N GLU A 125 16.46 -32.39 -15.99
CA GLU A 125 16.79 -31.82 -17.29
C GLU A 125 16.29 -32.74 -18.42
N ALA A 126 15.44 -32.20 -19.31
CA ALA A 126 14.93 -32.91 -20.48
C ALA A 126 14.57 -31.93 -21.59
N ASP A 127 14.88 -32.29 -22.84
CA ASP A 127 14.58 -31.49 -24.04
C ASP A 127 15.09 -30.03 -23.99
N GLY A 128 16.18 -29.78 -23.24
CA GLY A 128 16.76 -28.44 -23.06
C GLY A 128 16.08 -27.56 -22.01
N TYR A 129 15.11 -28.10 -21.27
CA TYR A 129 14.42 -27.41 -20.19
C TYR A 129 14.68 -28.10 -18.85
N THR A 130 14.62 -27.32 -17.77
CA THR A 130 14.59 -27.83 -16.40
C THR A 130 13.14 -28.07 -16.01
N TRP A 131 12.82 -29.29 -15.58
CA TRP A 131 11.46 -29.68 -15.21
C TRP A 131 11.34 -29.88 -13.71
N TRP A 132 10.19 -29.45 -13.18
CA TRP A 132 9.81 -29.61 -11.77
C TRP A 132 8.47 -30.30 -11.66
N TYR A 133 8.34 -31.20 -10.69
CA TYR A 133 7.09 -31.87 -10.38
C TYR A 133 6.29 -31.02 -9.40
N LEU A 134 5.13 -30.56 -9.87
CA LEU A 134 4.25 -29.65 -9.19
C LEU A 134 2.98 -30.36 -8.74
N VAL A 135 2.48 -30.01 -7.57
CA VAL A 135 1.23 -30.52 -7.01
C VAL A 135 0.41 -29.35 -6.48
N ALA A 136 -0.88 -29.31 -6.82
CA ALA A 136 -1.76 -28.27 -6.30
C ALA A 136 -1.96 -28.46 -4.79
N PRO A 137 -1.82 -27.42 -3.96
CA PRO A 137 -1.90 -27.55 -2.50
C PRO A 137 -3.30 -27.95 -1.99
N TYR A 138 -4.34 -27.75 -2.80
CA TYR A 138 -5.73 -28.07 -2.48
C TYR A 138 -6.23 -29.37 -3.14
N ASP A 139 -5.48 -29.95 -4.09
CA ASP A 139 -5.86 -31.18 -4.81
C ASP A 139 -4.62 -31.93 -5.28
N GLU A 140 -4.31 -33.04 -4.61
CA GLU A 140 -3.16 -33.90 -4.94
C GLU A 140 -3.29 -34.59 -6.31
N LEU A 141 -4.50 -34.66 -6.89
CA LEU A 141 -4.70 -35.23 -8.22
C LEU A 141 -4.27 -34.28 -9.34
N ARG A 142 -4.19 -32.98 -9.06
CA ARG A 142 -3.64 -31.98 -9.99
C ARG A 142 -2.13 -31.90 -9.82
N ALA A 143 -1.45 -32.94 -10.31
CA ALA A 143 -0.02 -33.10 -10.21
C ALA A 143 0.64 -33.42 -11.55
N GLY A 144 1.85 -32.91 -11.78
CA GLY A 144 2.63 -33.22 -12.98
C GLY A 144 3.86 -32.33 -13.17
N TRP A 145 4.56 -32.53 -14.28
CA TRP A 145 5.82 -31.88 -14.61
C TRP A 145 5.61 -30.59 -15.40
N ALA A 146 6.30 -29.54 -15.01
CA ALA A 146 6.27 -28.23 -15.63
C ALA A 146 7.68 -27.70 -15.89
N ALA A 147 7.87 -26.93 -16.97
CA ALA A 147 9.15 -26.32 -17.29
C ALA A 147 9.40 -25.09 -16.41
N ALA A 148 10.62 -25.00 -15.85
CA ALA A 148 11.05 -23.97 -14.91
C ALA A 148 10.94 -22.54 -15.48
N ASP A 149 11.11 -22.37 -16.79
CA ASP A 149 11.07 -21.07 -17.47
C ASP A 149 9.74 -20.33 -17.27
N PHE A 150 8.66 -21.07 -16.99
CA PHE A 150 7.33 -20.52 -16.75
C PHE A 150 6.94 -20.53 -15.27
N LEU A 151 7.91 -20.74 -14.37
CA LEU A 151 7.70 -20.82 -12.94
C LEU A 151 8.46 -19.70 -12.23
N SER A 152 7.75 -18.97 -11.37
CA SER A 152 8.31 -17.96 -10.48
C SER A 152 8.22 -18.46 -9.04
N PHE A 153 9.34 -18.42 -8.29
CA PHE A 153 9.32 -18.78 -6.88
C PHE A 153 8.49 -17.78 -6.07
N VAL A 154 7.65 -18.29 -5.17
CA VAL A 154 6.87 -17.47 -4.24
C VAL A 154 7.26 -17.85 -2.81
N PRO A 155 7.82 -16.91 -2.02
CA PRO A 155 8.12 -17.16 -0.62
C PRO A 155 6.82 -17.37 0.17
N GLU A 156 6.86 -18.30 1.12
CA GLU A 156 5.77 -18.45 2.09
C GLU A 156 5.59 -17.14 2.89
N PRO A 157 4.35 -16.65 3.07
CA PRO A 157 4.07 -15.41 3.78
C PRO A 157 4.32 -15.47 5.30
#